data_AF-A0A5S5BS32-F1
#
_entry.id   AF-A0A5S5BS32-F1
#
_cell.length_a   1.000
_cell.length_b   1.000
_cell.length_c   1.000
_cell.angle_alpha   90.00
_cell.angle_beta   90.00
_cell.angle_gamma   90.00
#
_symmetry.space_group_name_H-M   'P 1'
#
loop_
_entity.id
_entity.type
_entity.pdbx_description
1 polymer ?
#
loop_
_entity_poly.entity_id
_entity_poly.type
_entity_poly.pdbx_seq_one_letter_code
_entity_poly.pdbx_strand_id
1 'polypeptide(L)'
;MMINVLNIDGQQLTPCVLDRAWREVNRARAIWINEETIQLLYNPFLYRDYRKTALKRDRYTCLWCGRSGTTVDHIIPSSKGGSDLPRNLLAACMECNTKRGSRSAFSYFRERVFSSPNRMKLLYRILKANYHHQVN
;
A
#
# COMPACT_ATOMS: atom_id res chain seq x y z
N MET A 1 -24.44 -1.59 -12.94
CA MET A 1 -24.39 -2.98 -12.47
C MET A 1 -23.80 -3.00 -11.06
N MET A 2 -24.43 -3.70 -10.13
CA MET A 2 -23.92 -3.89 -8.77
C MET A 2 -23.13 -5.20 -8.72
N ILE A 3 -21.99 -5.16 -8.03
CA ILE A 3 -21.09 -6.29 -7.82
C ILE A 3 -21.17 -6.68 -6.35
N ASN A 4 -21.44 -7.96 -6.09
CA ASN A 4 -21.43 -8.54 -4.76
C ASN A 4 -20.01 -8.52 -4.19
N VAL A 5 -19.88 -8.24 -2.91
CA VAL A 5 -18.59 -8.11 -2.24
C VAL A 5 -18.57 -9.05 -1.06
N LEU A 6 -17.63 -9.98 -1.05
CA LEU A 6 -17.36 -10.85 0.09
C LEU A 6 -16.16 -10.30 0.87
N ASN A 7 -16.19 -10.41 2.19
CA ASN A 7 -15.01 -10.18 3.02
C ASN A 7 -14.04 -11.37 2.92
N ILE A 8 -12.92 -11.30 3.64
CA ILE A 8 -11.89 -12.35 3.60
C ILE A 8 -12.41 -13.71 4.10
N ASP A 9 -13.40 -13.70 5.00
CA ASP A 9 -14.04 -14.88 5.57
C ASP A 9 -15.22 -15.40 4.71
N GLY A 10 -15.45 -14.82 3.52
CA GLY A 10 -16.52 -15.20 2.60
C GLY A 10 -17.90 -14.62 2.95
N GLN A 11 -18.01 -13.76 3.97
CA GLN A 11 -19.28 -13.14 4.35
C GLN A 11 -19.62 -11.96 3.45
N GLN A 12 -20.88 -11.82 3.09
CA GLN A 12 -21.36 -10.75 2.23
C GLN A 12 -21.28 -9.38 2.93
N LEU A 13 -20.68 -8.42 2.24
CA LEU A 13 -20.65 -7.00 2.56
C LEU A 13 -21.62 -6.24 1.62
N THR A 14 -21.77 -4.94 1.86
CA THR A 14 -22.52 -4.06 0.97
C THR A 14 -21.98 -4.16 -0.47
N PRO A 15 -22.83 -4.54 -1.44
CA PRO A 15 -22.46 -4.56 -2.85
C PRO A 15 -21.95 -3.19 -3.32
N CYS A 16 -21.20 -3.18 -4.42
CA CYS A 16 -20.63 -1.94 -4.94
C CYS A 16 -20.73 -1.82 -6.45
N VAL A 17 -20.49 -0.61 -6.96
CA VAL A 17 -20.43 -0.37 -8.41
C VAL A 17 -19.20 -1.05 -9.02
N LEU A 18 -19.32 -1.46 -10.29
CA LEU A 18 -18.29 -2.13 -11.08
C LEU A 18 -16.91 -1.43 -11.02
N ASP A 19 -16.87 -0.10 -11.12
CA ASP A 19 -15.62 0.67 -11.05
C ASP A 19 -14.90 0.53 -9.70
N ARG A 20 -15.63 0.38 -8.60
CA ARG A 20 -15.02 0.12 -7.30
C ARG A 20 -14.50 -1.31 -7.23
N ALA A 21 -15.21 -2.29 -7.78
CA ALA A 21 -14.75 -3.67 -7.84
C ALA A 21 -13.44 -3.79 -8.63
N TRP A 22 -13.36 -3.21 -9.83
CA TRP A 22 -12.13 -3.13 -10.62
C TRP A 22 -11.00 -2.46 -9.85
N ARG A 23 -11.27 -1.37 -9.11
CA ARG A 23 -10.24 -0.74 -8.25
C ARG A 23 -9.78 -1.61 -7.09
N GLU A 24 -10.59 -2.51 -6.56
CA GLU A 24 -10.12 -3.46 -5.53
C GLU A 24 -9.22 -4.52 -6.17
N VAL A 25 -9.64 -5.07 -7.31
CA VAL A 25 -8.89 -6.11 -8.05
C VAL A 25 -7.57 -5.58 -8.60
N ASN A 26 -7.58 -4.48 -9.35
CA ASN A 26 -6.37 -3.85 -9.93
C ASN A 26 -5.36 -3.37 -8.87
N ARG A 27 -5.78 -3.29 -7.60
CA ARG A 27 -4.91 -2.94 -6.46
C ARG A 27 -4.44 -4.19 -5.70
N ALA A 28 -4.68 -5.38 -6.23
CA ALA A 28 -4.38 -6.67 -5.60
C ALA A 28 -5.03 -6.81 -4.21
N ARG A 29 -6.23 -6.24 -4.04
CA ARG A 29 -6.98 -6.23 -2.78
C ARG A 29 -8.24 -7.08 -2.85
N ALA A 30 -8.61 -7.57 -4.02
CA ALA A 30 -9.71 -8.50 -4.23
C ALA A 30 -9.41 -9.43 -5.40
N ILE A 31 -10.16 -10.53 -5.48
CA ILE A 31 -10.26 -11.39 -6.66
C ILE A 31 -11.69 -11.45 -7.15
N TRP A 32 -11.89 -11.65 -8.45
CA TRP A 32 -13.19 -12.07 -8.98
C TRP A 32 -13.42 -13.55 -8.64
N ILE A 33 -14.55 -13.85 -8.03
CA ILE A 33 -15.00 -15.22 -7.77
C ILE A 33 -15.85 -15.71 -8.95
N ASN A 34 -16.64 -14.80 -9.53
CA ASN A 34 -17.40 -14.96 -10.76
C ASN A 34 -17.65 -13.57 -11.37
N GLU A 35 -18.42 -13.49 -12.46
CA GLU A 35 -18.69 -12.24 -13.20
C GLU A 35 -19.39 -11.15 -12.37
N GLU A 36 -20.04 -11.51 -11.26
CA GLU A 36 -20.84 -10.59 -10.44
C GLU A 36 -20.33 -10.44 -9.00
N THR A 37 -19.25 -11.13 -8.62
CA THR A 37 -18.80 -11.21 -7.23
C THR A 37 -17.30 -11.07 -7.10
N ILE A 38 -16.86 -10.16 -6.22
CA ILE A 38 -15.48 -10.09 -5.76
C ILE A 38 -15.34 -10.54 -4.30
N GLN A 39 -14.21 -11.12 -3.95
CA GLN A 39 -13.81 -11.37 -2.56
C GLN A 39 -12.61 -10.49 -2.19
N LEU A 40 -12.74 -9.74 -1.10
CA LEU A 40 -11.63 -8.93 -0.57
C LEU A 40 -10.57 -9.84 0.07
N LEU A 41 -9.30 -9.58 -0.25
CA LEU A 41 -8.13 -10.27 0.30
C LEU A 41 -7.60 -9.58 1.58
N TYR A 42 -8.40 -8.70 2.16
CA TYR A 42 -8.05 -7.91 3.33
C TYR A 42 -9.31 -7.52 4.09
N ASN A 43 -9.14 -7.20 5.36
CA ASN A 43 -10.21 -6.59 6.14
C ASN A 43 -10.24 -5.07 5.90
N PRO A 44 -11.30 -4.50 5.29
CA PRO A 44 -11.39 -3.07 4.98
C PRO A 44 -11.58 -2.19 6.23
N PHE A 45 -11.98 -2.78 7.35
CA PHE A 45 -12.22 -2.06 8.61
C PHE A 45 -10.94 -1.85 9.43
N LEU A 46 -9.82 -2.50 9.06
CA LEU A 46 -8.55 -2.48 9.80
C LEU A 46 -7.49 -1.52 9.21
N TYR A 47 -7.91 -0.49 8.47
CA TYR A 47 -6.97 0.46 7.83
C TYR A 47 -6.01 1.13 8.82
N ARG A 48 -6.48 1.47 10.03
CA ARG A 48 -5.65 2.05 11.10
C ARG A 48 -4.58 1.07 11.57
N ASP A 49 -4.91 -0.21 11.65
CA ASP A 49 -4.00 -1.26 12.12
C ASP A 49 -2.95 -1.62 11.09
N TYR A 50 -3.28 -1.53 9.78
CA TYR A 50 -2.27 -1.66 8.73
C TYR A 50 -1.23 -0.53 8.78
N ARG A 51 -1.66 0.72 9.00
CA ARG A 51 -0.75 1.85 9.19
C ARG A 51 0.14 1.65 10.41
N LYS A 52 -0.45 1.27 11.56
CA LYS A 52 0.30 0.94 12.78
C LYS A 52 1.29 -0.20 12.56
N THR A 53 0.91 -1.23 11.80
CA THR A 53 1.79 -2.36 11.45
C THR A 53 3.02 -1.88 10.68
N ALA A 54 2.84 -1.00 9.69
CA ALA A 54 3.97 -0.44 8.94
C ALA A 54 4.91 0.39 9.84
N LEU A 55 4.35 1.26 10.69
CA LEU A 55 5.11 2.05 11.64
C LEU A 55 5.92 1.17 12.62
N LYS A 56 5.27 0.18 13.23
CA LYS A 56 5.92 -0.76 14.16
C LYS A 56 7.03 -1.58 13.49
N ARG A 57 6.77 -2.14 12.29
CA ARG A 57 7.77 -2.89 11.51
C ARG A 57 9.02 -2.06 11.23
N ASP A 58 8.84 -0.77 11.00
CA ASP A 58 9.91 0.16 10.70
C ASP A 58 10.43 0.89 11.95
N ARG A 59 10.06 0.43 13.15
CA ARG A 59 10.48 0.98 14.45
C ARG A 59 10.26 2.49 14.54
N TYR A 60 9.13 2.97 14.01
CA TYR A 60 8.80 4.39 13.94
C TYR A 60 9.95 5.25 13.39
N THR A 61 10.71 4.70 12.45
CA THR A 61 11.87 5.35 11.82
C THR A 61 11.55 5.60 10.35
N CYS A 62 11.66 6.84 9.91
CA CYS A 62 11.46 7.22 8.52
C CYS A 62 12.47 6.49 7.63
N LEU A 63 11.99 5.61 6.74
CA LEU A 63 12.88 4.82 5.90
C LEU A 63 13.62 5.66 4.84
N TRP A 64 13.14 6.87 4.56
CA TRP A 64 13.78 7.81 3.63
C TRP A 64 14.98 8.57 4.23
N CYS A 65 14.95 8.91 5.53
CA CYS A 65 15.96 9.80 6.13
C CYS A 65 16.42 9.45 7.55
N GLY A 66 15.85 8.43 8.19
CA GLY A 66 16.24 7.98 9.53
C GLY A 66 15.71 8.77 10.71
N ARG A 67 15.05 9.91 10.49
CA ARG A 67 14.35 10.66 11.55
C ARG A 67 13.09 9.91 12.03
N SER A 68 12.46 10.42 13.08
CA SER A 68 11.19 9.87 13.58
C SER A 68 10.11 9.80 12.50
N GLY A 69 9.53 8.62 12.33
CA GLY A 69 8.47 8.31 11.38
C GLY A 69 7.11 8.37 12.08
N THR A 70 6.35 9.42 11.80
CA THR A 70 5.02 9.67 12.38
C THR A 70 3.88 9.42 11.39
N THR A 71 4.20 9.22 10.11
CA THR A 71 3.24 8.93 9.05
C THR A 71 3.64 7.67 8.30
N VAL A 72 2.76 7.21 7.40
CA VAL A 72 3.12 6.19 6.42
C VAL A 72 3.09 6.78 5.02
N ASP A 73 4.02 6.34 4.19
CA ASP A 73 4.13 6.67 2.77
C ASP A 73 3.88 5.42 1.93
N HIS A 74 3.13 5.55 0.84
CA HIS A 74 2.79 4.45 -0.06
C HIS A 74 3.87 4.27 -1.13
N ILE A 75 4.55 3.13 -1.19
CA ILE A 75 5.61 2.88 -2.17
C ILE A 75 5.10 3.13 -3.61
N ILE A 76 4.01 2.47 -3.97
CA ILE A 76 3.19 2.83 -5.13
C ILE A 76 2.17 3.86 -4.61
N PRO A 77 2.15 5.11 -5.11
CA PRO A 77 1.18 6.12 -4.67
C PRO A 77 -0.27 5.63 -4.80
N SER A 78 -1.14 5.99 -3.85
CA SER A 78 -2.57 5.63 -3.91
C SER A 78 -3.25 6.18 -5.17
N SER A 79 -2.84 7.38 -5.62
CA SER A 79 -3.25 8.00 -6.89
C SER A 79 -2.88 7.16 -8.12
N LYS A 80 -1.93 6.24 -8.00
CA LYS A 80 -1.47 5.33 -9.05
C LYS A 80 -1.84 3.86 -8.77
N GLY A 81 -2.82 3.61 -7.92
CA GLY A 81 -3.27 2.24 -7.62
C GLY A 81 -2.53 1.55 -6.48
N GLY A 82 -1.76 2.27 -5.67
CA GLY A 82 -1.20 1.71 -4.45
C GLY A 82 -2.25 1.24 -3.45
N SER A 83 -2.08 0.04 -2.88
CA SER A 83 -2.93 -0.46 -1.79
C SER A 83 -2.55 0.15 -0.44
N ASP A 84 -3.50 0.21 0.50
CA ASP A 84 -3.27 0.61 1.91
C ASP A 84 -2.72 -0.53 2.79
N LEU A 85 -2.33 -1.65 2.17
CA LEU A 85 -1.84 -2.81 2.90
C LEU A 85 -0.39 -2.61 3.34
N PRO A 86 0.04 -3.18 4.49
CA PRO A 86 1.38 -2.93 5.03
C PRO A 86 2.51 -3.23 4.07
N ARG A 87 2.30 -4.14 3.09
CA ARG A 87 3.28 -4.44 2.03
C ARG A 87 3.63 -3.23 1.16
N ASN A 88 2.68 -2.32 0.91
CA ASN A 88 2.87 -1.10 0.13
C ASN A 88 3.15 0.14 0.99
N LEU A 89 3.16 0.02 2.32
CA LEU A 89 3.41 1.14 3.23
C LEU A 89 4.85 1.11 3.77
N LEU A 90 5.43 2.29 3.98
CA LEU A 90 6.69 2.54 4.69
C LEU A 90 6.43 3.52 5.85
N ALA A 91 7.16 3.42 6.96
CA ALA A 91 7.22 4.54 7.90
C ALA A 91 7.95 5.73 7.27
N ALA A 92 7.38 6.92 7.41
CA ALA A 92 7.94 8.16 6.92
C ALA A 92 7.72 9.30 7.92
N CYS A 93 8.61 10.30 7.91
CA CYS A 93 8.32 11.57 8.54
C CYS A 93 7.43 12.41 7.60
N MET A 94 6.70 13.36 8.16
CA MET A 94 5.82 14.25 7.39
C MET A 94 6.55 14.93 6.23
N GLU A 95 7.74 15.48 6.48
CA GLU A 95 8.53 16.20 5.48
C GLU A 95 8.90 15.32 4.27
N CYS A 96 9.42 14.10 4.50
CA CYS A 96 9.78 13.20 3.41
C CYS A 96 8.55 12.71 2.64
N ASN A 97 7.47 12.38 3.37
CA ASN A 97 6.21 11.95 2.77
C ASN A 97 5.64 13.02 1.83
N THR A 98 5.55 14.27 2.30
CA THR A 98 5.10 15.41 1.51
C THR A 98 6.03 15.70 0.34
N LYS A 99 7.35 15.70 0.56
CA LYS A 99 8.35 15.97 -0.49
C LYS A 99 8.36 14.90 -1.59
N ARG A 100 8.08 13.64 -1.26
CA ARG A 100 7.94 12.58 -2.27
C ARG A 100 6.63 12.74 -3.04
N GLY A 101 5.52 12.95 -2.35
CA GLY A 101 4.19 13.05 -2.97
C GLY A 101 3.88 11.82 -3.85
N SER A 102 3.41 12.04 -5.08
CA SER A 102 3.09 10.96 -6.04
C SER A 102 4.27 10.52 -6.94
N ARG A 103 5.51 10.92 -6.60
CA ARG A 103 6.72 10.55 -7.36
C ARG A 103 7.03 9.07 -7.19
N SER A 104 7.75 8.48 -8.15
CA SER A 104 8.20 7.10 -8.03
C SER A 104 9.06 6.92 -6.78
N ALA A 105 8.78 5.89 -5.99
CA ALA A 105 9.61 5.54 -4.84
C ALA A 105 11.05 5.22 -5.26
N PHE A 106 11.23 4.59 -6.43
CA PHE A 106 12.56 4.25 -6.92
C PHE A 106 13.36 5.50 -7.35
N SER A 107 12.74 6.45 -8.05
CA SER A 107 13.43 7.69 -8.42
C SER A 107 13.79 8.52 -7.19
N TYR A 108 12.87 8.64 -6.24
CA TYR A 108 13.10 9.35 -4.98
C TYR A 108 14.19 8.68 -4.12
N PHE A 109 14.24 7.34 -4.11
CA PHE A 109 15.33 6.59 -3.48
C PHE A 109 16.68 6.91 -4.12
N ARG A 110 16.78 6.90 -5.46
CA ARG A 110 18.04 7.19 -6.17
C ARG A 110 18.58 8.58 -5.83
N GLU A 111 17.72 9.58 -5.74
CA GLU A 111 18.10 10.95 -5.36
C GLU A 111 18.62 11.07 -3.92
N ARG A 112 18.25 10.13 -3.04
CA ARG A 112 18.55 10.18 -1.60
C ARG A 112 19.30 8.95 -1.12
N VAL A 113 19.97 8.22 -2.02
CA VAL A 113 20.57 6.92 -1.71
C VAL A 113 21.60 7.01 -0.57
N PHE A 114 22.38 8.10 -0.53
CA PHE A 114 23.39 8.35 0.50
C PHE A 114 22.80 8.85 1.82
N SER A 115 21.62 9.48 1.79
CA SER A 115 20.92 9.97 2.98
C SER A 115 19.95 8.94 3.59
N SER A 116 19.71 7.83 2.89
CA SER A 116 18.83 6.76 3.34
C SER A 116 19.59 5.85 4.32
N PRO A 117 19.20 5.79 5.60
CA PRO A 117 19.99 5.13 6.64
C PRO A 117 20.11 3.62 6.42
N ASN A 118 19.09 3.01 5.82
CA ASN A 118 19.07 1.59 5.49
C ASN A 118 18.66 1.38 4.03
N ARG A 119 19.56 1.76 3.13
CA ARG A 119 19.36 1.69 1.66
C ARG A 119 18.97 0.30 1.17
N MET A 120 19.53 -0.76 1.76
CA MET A 120 19.22 -2.14 1.37
C MET A 120 17.78 -2.52 1.76
N LYS A 121 17.38 -2.24 3.01
CA LYS A 121 15.99 -2.45 3.44
C LYS A 121 15.03 -1.65 2.58
N LEU A 122 15.29 -0.36 2.37
CA LEU A 122 14.41 0.50 1.59
C LEU A 122 14.28 0.00 0.13
N LEU A 123 15.40 -0.29 -0.54
CA LEU A 123 15.39 -0.82 -1.90
C LEU A 123 14.63 -2.15 -2.00
N TYR A 124 14.90 -3.09 -1.09
CA TYR A 124 14.16 -4.36 -1.04
C TYR A 124 12.65 -4.14 -0.92
N ARG A 125 12.23 -3.23 -0.04
CA ARG A 125 10.81 -2.90 0.15
C ARG A 125 10.21 -2.32 -1.13
N ILE A 126 10.92 -1.42 -1.80
CA ILE A 126 10.49 -0.83 -3.08
C ILE A 126 10.31 -1.92 -4.12
N LEU A 127 11.31 -2.77 -4.34
CA LEU A 127 11.26 -3.83 -5.35
C LEU A 127 10.13 -4.83 -5.06
N LYS A 128 10.02 -5.28 -3.81
CA LYS A 128 8.98 -6.24 -3.41
C LYS A 128 7.57 -5.70 -3.62
N ALA A 129 7.32 -4.44 -3.28
CA ALA A 129 6.00 -3.84 -3.49
C ALA A 129 5.67 -3.66 -4.97
N ASN A 130 6.65 -3.30 -5.82
CA ASN A 130 6.45 -3.21 -7.26
C ASN A 130 6.16 -4.58 -7.88
N TYR A 131 6.89 -5.62 -7.48
CA TYR A 131 6.60 -7.00 -7.93
C TYR A 131 5.16 -7.40 -7.61
N HIS A 132 4.71 -7.21 -6.36
CA HIS A 132 3.33 -7.52 -5.99
C HIS A 132 2.28 -6.62 -6.68
N HIS A 133 2.67 -5.45 -7.21
CA HIS A 133 1.76 -4.58 -7.94
C HIS A 133 1.65 -4.96 -9.43
N GLN A 134 2.69 -5.59 -9.99
CA GLN A 134 2.71 -6.02 -11.40
C GLN A 134 2.11 -7.41 -11.63
N VAL A 135 2.23 -8.30 -10.64
CA VAL A 135 1.87 -9.72 -10.77
C VAL A 135 0.41 -10.00 -10.34
N ASN A 136 -0.33 -8.97 -9.92
CA ASN A 136 -1.74 -9.05 -9.53
C ASN A 136 -2.54 -7.95 -10.25
#